data_AF-R4U792-F1
#
_entry.id   AF-R4U792-F1
#
_cell.length_a   1.000
_cell.length_b   1.000
_cell.length_c   1.000
_cell.angle_alpha   90.00
_cell.angle_beta   90.00
_cell.angle_gamma   90.00
#
_symmetry.space_group_name_H-M   'P 1'
#
loop_
_entity.id
_entity.type
_entity.pdbx_description
1 polymer ?
#
loop_
_entity_poly.entity_id
_entity_poly.type
_entity_poly.pdbx_seq_one_letter_code
_entity_poly.pdbx_strand_id
1 'polypeptide(L)'
;MEYKLISFKDQNKEIQTFKLYDNKLLIMGDNNSGKTRLLNKLSNGFLGKDSTFHIDDKQIGFGDYQVVYLKEKMELVEEIKLIKTSDFRNKLIKSINEIILNNNKYSQTLDLIKKINDLFNFLLLETDLISNNNTLINSSLLLKSNFSNVSIEGFIDKLLKFDIYNNEELLIDATKYSSYHLRILLLNILVKYSDINDKLRPVVFIIDQPELYGTINSLWQLINDIKNLINEKSITILASNCPILYNFFIDELEQVVFLKNNKINSFEFIKSIVAKTISIYAFLDSDSCEYEVFLKDLSYVLTDEDIVFEKNKYLKNNMFFILHAINCKKLFLKISAINLFNITNDMFCLELSKENIIFVYLFLKNLDIELILENDIKIFFDKCNWLFN
;
A
#
# COMPACT_ATOMS: atom_id res chain seq x y z
N MET A 1 -22.64 -6.78 -3.45
CA MET A 1 -21.31 -6.56 -2.84
C MET A 1 -21.19 -5.07 -2.59
N GLU A 2 -20.94 -4.68 -1.33
CA GLU A 2 -20.81 -3.26 -0.98
C GLU A 2 -19.40 -2.78 -1.35
N TYR A 3 -19.31 -1.56 -1.88
CA TYR A 3 -18.04 -0.90 -2.12
C TYR A 3 -18.13 0.53 -1.62
N LYS A 4 -16.98 1.09 -1.22
CA LYS A 4 -16.87 2.53 -0.97
C LYS A 4 -16.23 3.20 -2.16
N LEU A 5 -16.75 4.34 -2.58
CA LEU A 5 -16.16 5.13 -3.66
C LEU A 5 -15.20 6.15 -3.07
N ILE A 6 -13.92 6.09 -3.45
CA ILE A 6 -12.99 7.17 -3.17
C ILE A 6 -12.86 8.06 -4.40
N SER A 7 -12.93 9.37 -4.18
CA SER A 7 -12.70 10.36 -5.22
C SER A 7 -11.75 11.46 -4.76
N PHE A 8 -10.87 11.91 -5.67
CA PHE A 8 -9.94 13.01 -5.42
C PHE A 8 -9.52 13.67 -6.74
N LYS A 9 -9.05 14.92 -6.70
CA LYS A 9 -8.50 15.58 -7.91
C LYS A 9 -7.02 15.25 -8.04
N ASP A 10 -6.54 14.85 -9.21
CA ASP A 10 -5.13 14.58 -9.47
C ASP A 10 -4.29 15.88 -9.62
N GLN A 11 -3.03 15.79 -10.10
CA GLN A 11 -2.22 17.01 -10.31
C GLN A 11 -2.72 17.90 -11.47
N ASN A 12 -3.44 17.31 -12.43
CA ASN A 12 -4.05 18.00 -13.56
C ASN A 12 -5.46 18.51 -13.24
N LYS A 13 -5.90 18.37 -11.98
CA LYS A 13 -7.26 18.68 -11.49
C LYS A 13 -8.35 17.78 -12.10
N GLU A 14 -7.97 16.67 -12.71
CA GLU A 14 -8.90 15.64 -13.18
C GLU A 14 -9.39 14.83 -11.97
N ILE A 15 -10.69 14.52 -11.95
CA ILE A 15 -11.25 13.68 -10.89
C ILE A 15 -10.82 12.25 -11.17
N GLN A 16 -10.15 11.66 -10.19
CA GLN A 16 -9.85 10.24 -10.16
C GLN A 16 -10.74 9.55 -9.14
N THR A 17 -11.23 8.38 -9.50
CA THR A 17 -12.09 7.56 -8.65
C THR A 17 -11.58 6.13 -8.58
N PHE A 18 -11.73 5.50 -7.41
CA PHE A 18 -11.50 4.08 -7.25
C PHE A 18 -12.52 3.50 -6.27
N LYS A 19 -12.80 2.20 -6.42
CA LYS A 19 -13.72 1.49 -5.53
C LYS A 19 -12.90 0.70 -4.51
N LEU A 20 -13.33 0.76 -3.26
CA LEU A 20 -12.84 -0.11 -2.19
C LEU A 20 -13.87 -1.20 -1.98
N TYR A 21 -13.66 -2.34 -2.63
CA TYR A 21 -14.43 -3.55 -2.34
C TYR A 21 -13.91 -4.14 -1.04
N ASP A 22 -14.81 -4.38 -0.08
CA ASP A 22 -14.47 -4.92 1.25
C ASP A 22 -13.32 -4.17 1.95
N ASN A 23 -13.27 -2.84 1.78
CA ASN A 23 -12.22 -1.96 2.30
C ASN A 23 -10.79 -2.29 1.80
N LYS A 24 -10.65 -2.98 0.66
CA LYS A 24 -9.37 -3.39 0.10
C LYS A 24 -9.10 -2.75 -1.26
N LEU A 25 -7.82 -2.46 -1.52
CA LEU A 25 -7.34 -1.95 -2.79
C LEU A 25 -5.98 -2.54 -3.12
N LEU A 26 -5.87 -3.15 -4.30
CA LEU A 26 -4.62 -3.63 -4.86
C LEU A 26 -4.26 -2.80 -6.10
N ILE A 27 -3.10 -2.15 -6.06
CA ILE A 27 -2.57 -1.29 -7.13
C ILE A 27 -1.33 -1.95 -7.74
N MET A 28 -1.38 -2.23 -9.03
CA MET A 28 -0.36 -3.02 -9.72
C MET A 28 0.20 -2.30 -10.95
N GLY A 29 1.40 -2.71 -11.38
CA GLY A 29 2.03 -2.24 -12.60
C GLY A 29 3.40 -1.60 -12.39
N ASP A 30 4.19 -1.57 -13.46
CA ASP A 30 5.64 -1.34 -13.40
C ASP A 30 6.05 0.12 -13.11
N ASN A 31 5.11 1.07 -13.10
CA ASN A 31 5.38 2.46 -12.77
C ASN A 31 5.46 2.69 -11.24
N ASN A 32 6.55 2.23 -10.62
CA ASN A 32 6.80 2.37 -9.18
C ASN A 32 6.66 3.82 -8.70
N SER A 33 7.30 4.76 -9.39
CA SER A 33 7.24 6.19 -9.04
C SER A 33 5.80 6.74 -9.01
N GLY A 34 4.97 6.32 -9.97
CA GLY A 34 3.57 6.70 -10.05
C GLY A 34 2.75 6.06 -8.92
N LYS A 35 3.00 4.78 -8.59
CA LYS A 35 2.34 4.10 -7.46
C LYS A 35 2.66 4.78 -6.14
N THR A 36 3.93 5.02 -5.84
CA THR A 36 4.34 5.74 -4.62
C THR A 36 3.73 7.14 -4.55
N ARG A 37 3.67 7.86 -5.67
CA ARG A 37 3.01 9.17 -5.73
C ARG A 37 1.51 9.09 -5.46
N LEU A 38 0.83 8.09 -6.02
CA LEU A 38 -0.59 7.83 -5.74
C LEU A 38 -0.80 7.49 -4.26
N LEU A 39 -0.01 6.58 -3.70
CA LEU A 39 -0.10 6.19 -2.28
C LEU A 39 0.15 7.37 -1.33
N ASN A 40 1.12 8.26 -1.61
CA ASN A 40 1.31 9.50 -0.85
C ASN A 40 0.07 10.40 -0.91
N LYS A 41 -0.60 10.46 -2.07
CA LYS A 41 -1.83 11.23 -2.24
C LYS A 41 -2.98 10.63 -1.42
N LEU A 42 -3.14 9.31 -1.46
CA LEU A 42 -4.12 8.59 -0.64
C LEU A 42 -3.84 8.84 0.85
N SER A 43 -2.59 8.71 1.29
CA SER A 43 -2.18 8.99 2.68
C SER A 43 -2.55 10.40 3.11
N ASN A 44 -2.27 11.43 2.30
CA ASN A 44 -2.67 12.80 2.59
C ASN A 44 -4.19 12.98 2.63
N GLY A 45 -4.92 12.30 1.75
CA GLY A 45 -6.39 12.29 1.73
C GLY A 45 -6.98 11.72 3.03
N PHE A 46 -6.54 10.52 3.44
CA PHE A 46 -6.99 9.90 4.69
C PHE A 46 -6.56 10.67 5.95
N LEU A 47 -5.46 11.42 5.90
CA LEU A 47 -5.07 12.33 6.98
C LEU A 47 -5.87 13.65 7.00
N GLY A 48 -6.82 13.85 6.08
CA GLY A 48 -7.61 15.07 5.98
C GLY A 48 -6.80 16.30 5.50
N LYS A 49 -5.65 16.08 4.85
CA LYS A 49 -4.78 17.15 4.32
C LYS A 49 -5.16 17.57 2.89
N ASP A 50 -5.92 16.75 2.18
CA ASP A 50 -6.42 17.04 0.82
C ASP A 50 -7.92 17.34 0.87
N SER A 51 -8.30 18.60 0.63
CA SER A 51 -9.69 19.04 0.64
C SER A 51 -10.53 18.48 -0.51
N THR A 52 -9.90 17.89 -1.52
CA THR A 52 -10.59 17.26 -2.65
C THR A 52 -10.89 15.79 -2.42
N PHE A 53 -10.39 15.20 -1.34
CA PHE A 53 -10.50 13.78 -1.05
C PHE A 53 -11.82 13.44 -0.35
N HIS A 54 -12.60 12.54 -0.96
CA HIS A 54 -13.90 12.11 -0.47
C HIS A 54 -14.01 10.58 -0.45
N ILE A 55 -14.80 10.06 0.48
CA ILE A 55 -15.25 8.67 0.54
C ILE A 55 -16.78 8.69 0.59
N ASP A 56 -17.44 8.01 -0.36
CA ASP A 56 -18.90 7.98 -0.51
C ASP A 56 -19.50 9.40 -0.49
N ASP A 57 -18.92 10.28 -1.30
CA ASP A 57 -19.25 11.70 -1.45
C ASP A 57 -19.09 12.55 -0.17
N LYS A 58 -18.52 11.98 0.90
CA LYS A 58 -18.19 12.71 2.14
C LYS A 58 -16.73 13.10 2.14
N GLN A 59 -16.46 14.39 2.34
CA GLN A 59 -15.11 14.89 2.51
C GLN A 59 -14.49 14.30 3.79
N ILE A 60 -13.24 13.86 3.70
CA ILE A 60 -12.52 13.35 4.87
C ILE A 60 -11.89 14.50 5.66
N GLY A 61 -12.22 14.56 6.94
CA GLY A 61 -11.73 15.50 7.92
C GLY A 61 -10.46 15.03 8.63
N PHE A 62 -9.83 15.97 9.34
CA PHE A 62 -8.62 15.69 10.11
C PHE A 62 -8.95 14.78 11.29
N GLY A 63 -8.31 13.61 11.33
CA GLY A 63 -8.51 12.63 12.40
C GLY A 63 -9.66 11.65 12.20
N ASP A 64 -10.35 11.67 11.05
CA ASP A 64 -11.38 10.66 10.72
C ASP A 64 -10.79 9.26 10.56
N TYR A 65 -9.51 9.19 10.15
CA TYR A 65 -8.76 7.95 9.99
C TYR A 65 -7.39 8.02 10.68
N GLN A 66 -6.88 6.84 11.02
CA GLN A 66 -5.49 6.65 11.42
C GLN A 66 -4.73 6.02 10.25
N VAL A 67 -3.58 6.59 9.85
CA VAL A 67 -2.82 6.07 8.70
C VAL A 67 -1.55 5.38 9.16
N VAL A 68 -1.38 4.12 8.74
CA VAL A 68 -0.14 3.35 8.85
C VAL A 68 0.42 3.20 7.44
N TYR A 69 1.41 4.02 7.07
CA TYR A 69 1.97 4.01 5.72
C TYR A 69 3.41 3.48 5.72
N LEU A 70 3.60 2.26 5.21
CA LEU A 70 4.89 1.63 4.96
C LEU A 70 5.38 1.93 3.53
N LYS A 71 6.15 3.01 3.36
CA LYS A 71 6.69 3.46 2.05
C LYS A 71 7.73 2.49 1.48
N GLU A 72 7.98 2.57 0.16
CA GLU A 72 9.06 1.83 -0.52
C GLU A 72 10.42 2.16 0.10
N LYS A 73 10.78 3.45 0.07
CA LYS A 73 12.00 4.00 0.65
C LYS A 73 11.65 4.77 1.92
N MET A 74 11.28 4.05 2.98
CA MET A 74 11.32 4.64 4.32
C MET A 74 12.62 4.22 5.00
N GLU A 75 13.52 5.17 5.17
CA GLU A 75 14.72 4.95 5.97
C GLU A 75 14.29 5.01 7.44
N LEU A 76 14.16 3.86 8.11
CA LEU A 76 13.97 3.78 9.56
C LEU A 76 14.94 4.73 10.30
N VAL A 77 16.15 4.88 9.75
CA VAL A 77 17.18 5.82 10.19
C VAL A 77 16.69 7.27 10.25
N GLU A 78 15.87 7.73 9.30
CA GLU A 78 15.28 9.07 9.31
C GLU A 78 14.17 9.20 10.38
N GLU A 79 13.34 8.18 10.54
CA GLU A 79 12.29 8.17 11.58
C GLU A 79 12.90 8.17 12.99
N ILE A 80 13.93 7.35 13.25
CA ILE A 80 14.60 7.28 14.56
C ILE A 80 15.51 8.48 14.85
N LYS A 81 15.85 9.30 13.84
CA LYS A 81 16.50 10.61 14.04
C LYS A 81 15.55 11.64 14.65
N LEU A 82 14.25 11.35 14.74
CA LEU A 82 13.24 12.21 15.35
C LEU A 82 13.22 13.62 14.76
N ILE A 83 13.35 13.74 13.44
CA ILE A 83 13.17 15.04 12.78
C ILE A 83 11.74 15.54 12.99
N LYS A 84 11.51 16.86 12.95
CA LYS A 84 10.19 17.45 13.25
C LYS A 84 9.02 16.89 12.41
N THR A 85 9.31 16.41 11.21
CA THR A 85 8.34 15.80 10.30
C THR A 85 8.13 14.30 10.50
N SER A 86 8.87 13.66 11.42
CA SER A 86 8.75 12.23 11.73
C SER A 86 7.42 11.94 12.41
N ASP A 87 6.70 10.95 11.88
CA ASP A 87 5.46 10.46 12.49
C ASP A 87 5.76 9.75 13.81
N PHE A 88 6.88 9.02 13.90
CA PHE A 88 7.33 8.36 15.12
C PHE A 88 7.60 9.37 16.25
N ARG A 89 8.30 10.47 15.97
CA ARG A 89 8.54 11.56 16.93
C ARG A 89 7.24 12.11 17.51
N ASN A 90 6.30 12.49 16.64
CA ASN A 90 5.06 13.14 17.08
C ASN A 90 4.20 12.20 17.94
N LYS A 91 4.16 10.91 17.57
CA LYS A 91 3.49 9.86 18.36
C LYS A 91 4.19 9.62 19.70
N LEU A 92 5.52 9.58 19.73
CA LEU A 92 6.30 9.42 20.95
C LEU A 92 6.06 10.58 21.94
N ILE A 93 6.09 11.83 21.47
CA ILE A 93 5.78 13.02 22.29
C ILE A 93 4.39 12.88 22.91
N LYS A 94 3.39 12.51 22.10
CA LYS A 94 2.01 12.33 22.56
C LYS A 94 1.92 11.25 23.64
N SER A 95 2.52 10.07 23.42
CA SER A 95 2.49 8.97 24.40
C SER A 95 3.22 9.32 25.69
N ILE A 96 4.36 10.02 25.63
CA ILE A 96 5.05 10.50 26.83
C ILE A 96 4.16 11.46 27.61
N ASN A 97 3.53 12.42 26.93
CA ASN A 97 2.60 13.34 27.57
C ASN A 97 1.41 12.63 28.23
N GLU A 98 0.81 11.65 27.56
CA GLU A 98 -0.28 10.82 28.12
C GLU A 98 0.17 10.03 29.35
N ILE A 99 1.36 9.41 29.32
CA ILE A 99 1.92 8.67 30.47
C ILE A 99 2.12 9.60 31.67
N ILE A 100 2.66 10.80 31.43
CA ILE A 100 2.90 11.79 32.48
C ILE A 100 1.58 12.23 33.12
N LEU A 101 0.55 12.48 32.30
CA LEU A 101 -0.78 12.91 32.75
C LEU A 101 -1.52 11.79 33.50
N ASN A 102 -1.51 10.56 32.98
CA ASN A 102 -2.33 9.46 33.51
C ASN A 102 -1.75 8.78 34.77
N ASN A 103 -0.43 8.79 34.96
CA ASN A 103 0.21 8.10 36.10
C ASN A 103 0.40 8.99 37.35
N ASN A 104 -0.19 10.19 37.41
CA ASN A 104 0.10 11.18 38.46
C ASN A 104 1.61 11.49 38.64
N LYS A 105 2.45 11.11 37.66
CA LYS A 105 3.89 11.38 37.65
C LYS A 105 4.21 12.79 37.16
N TYR A 106 3.19 13.55 36.76
CA TYR A 106 3.30 14.93 36.32
C TYR A 106 4.15 15.80 37.26
N SER A 107 3.93 15.71 38.57
CA SER A 107 4.74 16.44 39.56
C SER A 107 6.21 16.00 39.55
N GLN A 108 6.48 14.70 39.54
CA GLN A 108 7.84 14.15 39.51
C GLN A 108 8.59 14.52 38.23
N THR A 109 7.92 14.46 37.07
CA THR A 109 8.52 14.82 35.78
C THR A 109 8.77 16.32 35.68
N LEU A 110 7.84 17.16 36.15
CA LEU A 110 8.06 18.60 36.26
C LEU A 110 9.21 18.95 37.19
N ASP A 111 9.31 18.26 38.34
CA ASP A 111 10.42 18.48 39.28
C ASP A 111 11.76 18.12 38.66
N LEU A 112 11.84 17.04 37.88
CA LEU A 112 13.05 16.67 37.14
C LEU A 112 13.39 17.70 36.05
N ILE A 113 12.40 18.14 35.27
CA ILE A 113 12.58 19.20 34.26
C ILE A 113 13.06 20.49 34.92
N LYS A 114 12.47 20.86 36.07
CA LYS A 114 12.85 22.04 36.83
C LYS A 114 14.28 21.95 37.32
N LYS A 115 14.68 20.82 37.92
CA LYS A 115 16.07 20.58 38.35
C LYS A 115 17.06 20.72 37.19
N ILE A 116 16.70 20.23 36.00
CA ILE A 116 17.55 20.35 34.81
C ILE A 116 17.62 21.80 34.33
N ASN A 117 16.50 22.52 34.30
CA ASN A 117 16.48 23.95 33.98
C ASN A 117 17.31 24.77 34.98
N ASP A 118 17.24 24.45 36.27
CA ASP A 118 18.04 25.10 37.31
C ASP A 118 19.54 24.85 37.09
N LEU A 119 19.91 23.63 36.68
CA LEU A 119 21.30 23.27 36.36
C LEU A 119 21.80 23.97 35.09
N PHE A 120 20.95 24.14 34.07
CA PHE A 120 21.27 24.97 32.90
C PHE A 120 21.40 26.45 33.26
N ASN A 121 20.51 26.98 34.11
CA ASN A 121 20.62 28.36 34.61
C ASN A 121 21.94 28.59 35.35
N PHE A 122 22.38 27.61 36.14
CA PHE A 122 23.70 27.65 36.79
C PHE A 122 24.85 27.69 35.77
N LEU A 123 24.82 26.86 34.72
CA LEU A 123 25.82 26.89 33.64
C LEU A 123 25.80 28.20 32.82
N LEU A 124 24.63 28.84 32.66
CA LEU A 124 24.51 30.14 31.99
C LEU A 124 25.17 31.25 32.81
N LEU A 125 25.01 31.23 34.13
CA LEU A 125 25.68 32.17 35.04
C LEU A 125 27.22 32.03 35.00
N GLU A 126 27.74 30.82 34.79
CA GLU A 126 29.17 30.55 34.61
C GLU A 126 29.72 31.03 33.25
N THR A 127 28.87 31.11 32.21
CA THR A 127 29.29 31.44 30.84
C THR A 127 29.03 32.89 30.43
N ASP A 128 28.18 33.62 31.16
CA ASP A 128 28.02 35.06 31.00
C ASP A 128 29.31 35.77 31.45
N LEU A 129 29.88 36.61 30.58
CA LEU A 129 31.18 37.29 30.75
C LEU A 129 31.27 38.29 31.93
N ILE A 130 30.22 38.36 32.77
CA ILE A 130 30.19 39.14 34.02
C ILE A 130 30.45 38.22 35.23
N SER A 131 31.15 37.10 35.04
CA SER A 131 31.52 36.20 36.14
C SER A 131 32.64 36.81 36.98
N ASN A 132 32.25 37.63 37.97
CA ASN A 132 32.90 38.07 39.22
C ASN A 132 34.44 38.35 39.32
N ASN A 133 35.28 38.11 38.32
CA ASN A 133 36.74 38.12 38.46
C ASN A 133 37.51 38.73 37.28
N ASN A 134 36.86 39.20 36.21
CA ASN A 134 37.57 39.87 35.13
C ASN A 134 37.40 41.39 35.23
N THR A 135 38.51 42.10 35.42
CA THR A 135 38.63 43.55 35.24
C THR A 135 38.13 43.94 33.84
N LEU A 136 36.86 44.32 33.74
CA LEU A 136 36.23 44.68 32.47
C LEU A 136 36.66 46.09 32.07
N ILE A 137 37.19 46.22 30.85
CA ILE A 137 37.23 47.48 30.12
C ILE A 137 35.76 47.92 29.93
N ASN A 138 35.43 49.18 30.24
CA ASN A 138 34.06 49.69 30.14
C ASN A 138 33.46 49.48 28.74
N SER A 139 32.59 48.48 28.63
CA SER A 139 31.78 48.16 27.47
C SER A 139 30.32 48.40 27.85
N SER A 140 29.57 49.14 27.02
CA SER A 140 28.11 49.30 27.16
C SER A 140 27.34 48.05 26.71
N LEU A 141 28.03 47.06 26.16
CA LEU A 141 27.45 45.84 25.63
C LEU A 141 27.66 44.70 26.64
N LEU A 142 26.57 43.98 26.92
CA LEU A 142 26.56 42.80 27.76
C LEU A 142 26.26 41.58 26.88
N LEU A 143 27.15 40.58 26.90
CA LEU A 143 26.82 39.27 26.35
C LEU A 143 26.01 38.52 27.41
N LYS A 144 24.74 38.28 27.11
CA LYS A 144 23.85 37.46 27.92
C LYS A 144 23.45 36.25 27.13
N SER A 145 23.60 35.08 27.72
CA SER A 145 23.13 33.83 27.16
C SER A 145 21.62 33.72 27.42
N ASN A 146 20.82 33.53 26.37
CA ASN A 146 19.38 33.34 26.50
C ASN A 146 19.05 31.86 26.28
N PHE A 147 18.56 31.20 27.33
CA PHE A 147 18.12 29.81 27.27
C PHE A 147 16.60 29.73 27.42
N SER A 148 15.94 29.18 26.41
CA SER A 148 14.53 28.80 26.51
C SER A 148 14.41 27.53 27.36
N ASN A 149 13.57 27.53 28.40
CA ASN A 149 13.27 26.37 29.26
C ASN A 149 13.24 25.05 28.48
N VAL A 150 13.90 24.01 29.00
CA VAL A 150 13.82 22.66 28.41
C VAL A 150 12.40 22.14 28.55
N SER A 151 11.75 21.87 27.42
CA SER A 151 10.47 21.17 27.34
C SER A 151 10.70 19.68 27.05
N ILE A 152 9.68 18.85 27.24
CA ILE A 152 9.70 17.43 26.85
C ILE A 152 10.06 17.28 25.37
N GLU A 153 9.53 18.17 24.52
CA GLU A 153 9.87 18.24 23.10
C GLU A 153 11.36 18.53 22.89
N GLY A 154 11.94 19.46 23.64
CA GLY A 154 13.38 19.73 23.63
C GLY A 154 14.24 18.55 24.06
N PHE A 155 13.80 17.76 25.04
CA PHE A 155 14.48 16.51 25.44
C PHE A 155 14.48 15.47 24.34
N ILE A 156 13.31 15.23 23.74
CA ILE A 156 13.15 14.24 22.67
C ILE A 156 13.98 14.63 21.46
N ASP A 157 13.96 15.91 21.07
CA ASP A 157 14.65 16.39 19.87
C ASP A 157 16.19 16.42 20.03
N LYS A 158 16.70 16.74 21.22
CA LYS A 158 18.13 17.02 21.41
C LYS A 158 18.91 15.94 22.16
N LEU A 159 18.25 15.14 22.99
CA LEU A 159 18.93 14.25 23.94
C LEU A 159 18.58 12.78 23.74
N LEU A 160 17.40 12.46 23.20
CA LEU A 160 17.03 11.08 22.92
C LEU A 160 17.68 10.58 21.64
N LYS A 161 18.45 9.48 21.74
CA LYS A 161 19.02 8.76 20.60
C LYS A 161 18.54 7.32 20.66
N PHE A 162 18.21 6.77 19.49
CA PHE A 162 17.79 5.39 19.34
C PHE A 162 18.88 4.59 18.65
N ASP A 163 19.33 3.55 19.34
CA ASP A 163 20.22 2.52 18.80
C ASP A 163 19.38 1.28 18.45
N ILE A 164 19.78 0.57 17.39
CA ILE A 164 19.10 -0.66 16.95
C ILE A 164 19.94 -1.85 17.37
N TYR A 165 19.31 -2.84 17.99
CA TYR A 165 19.96 -4.07 18.43
C TYR A 165 19.37 -5.29 17.74
N ASN A 166 20.18 -6.34 17.55
CA ASN A 166 19.68 -7.64 17.12
C ASN A 166 19.13 -8.42 18.33
N ASN A 167 18.61 -9.64 18.08
CA ASN A 167 18.09 -10.52 19.15
C ASN A 167 19.18 -10.99 20.13
N GLU A 168 20.46 -10.79 19.83
CA GLU A 168 21.61 -11.11 20.67
C GLU A 168 22.13 -9.86 21.42
N GLU A 169 21.36 -8.76 21.41
CA GLU A 169 21.71 -7.47 22.02
C GLU A 169 22.97 -6.81 21.45
N LEU A 170 23.36 -7.18 20.22
CA LEU A 170 24.45 -6.53 19.50
C LEU A 170 23.94 -5.31 18.74
N LEU A 171 24.67 -4.19 18.88
CA LEU A 171 24.40 -2.95 18.15
C LEU A 171 24.52 -3.18 16.64
N ILE A 172 23.48 -2.80 15.91
CA ILE A 172 23.37 -2.95 14.46
C ILE A 172 23.68 -1.61 13.77
N ASP A 173 24.55 -1.66 12.76
CA ASP A 173 24.64 -0.60 11.75
C ASP A 173 23.47 -0.73 10.76
N ALA A 174 22.46 0.12 10.92
CA ALA A 174 21.26 0.12 10.08
C ALA A 174 21.54 0.24 8.59
N THR A 175 22.68 0.81 8.19
CA THR A 175 23.05 0.96 6.76
C THR A 175 23.51 -0.35 6.12
N LYS A 176 23.91 -1.33 6.93
CA LYS A 176 24.44 -2.63 6.48
C LYS A 176 23.54 -3.80 6.82
N TYR A 177 22.40 -3.54 7.46
CA TYR A 177 21.47 -4.58 7.90
C TYR A 177 20.40 -4.86 6.85
N SER A 178 19.69 -5.98 7.02
CA SER A 178 18.62 -6.39 6.12
C SER A 178 17.51 -5.34 6.05
N SER A 179 17.33 -4.73 4.87
CA SER A 179 16.30 -3.72 4.64
C SER A 179 14.90 -4.23 4.95
N TYR A 180 14.63 -5.52 4.69
CA TYR A 180 13.37 -6.15 5.08
C TYR A 180 13.13 -6.08 6.60
N HIS A 181 14.09 -6.51 7.41
CA HIS A 181 13.94 -6.52 8.88
C HIS A 181 13.78 -5.10 9.45
N LEU A 182 14.52 -4.12 8.92
CA LEU A 182 14.36 -2.72 9.31
C LEU A 182 12.96 -2.19 8.96
N ARG A 183 12.41 -2.62 7.84
CA ARG A 183 11.07 -2.26 7.38
C ARG A 183 9.97 -2.91 8.22
N ILE A 184 10.17 -4.14 8.68
CA ILE A 184 9.28 -4.79 9.66
C ILE A 184 9.33 -4.08 11.02
N LEU A 185 10.53 -3.72 11.50
CA LEU A 185 10.67 -2.96 12.75
C LEU A 185 9.93 -1.61 12.67
N LEU A 186 10.06 -0.90 11.56
CA LEU A 186 9.32 0.32 11.31
C LEU A 186 7.80 0.09 11.32
N LEU A 187 7.30 -0.95 10.64
CA LEU A 187 5.88 -1.29 10.66
C LEU A 187 5.39 -1.51 12.10
N ASN A 188 6.14 -2.26 12.91
CA ASN A 188 5.83 -2.51 14.32
C ASN A 188 5.76 -1.21 15.12
N ILE A 189 6.69 -0.28 14.89
CA ILE A 189 6.67 1.06 15.49
C ILE A 189 5.37 1.78 15.09
N LEU A 190 5.07 1.88 13.80
CA LEU A 190 3.89 2.61 13.30
C LEU A 190 2.57 2.03 13.84
N VAL A 191 2.48 0.70 13.90
CA VAL A 191 1.34 -0.06 14.43
C VAL A 191 1.16 0.17 15.92
N LYS A 192 2.24 0.11 16.72
CA LYS A 192 2.19 0.31 18.18
C LYS A 192 1.54 1.63 18.58
N TYR A 193 1.70 2.67 17.77
CA TYR A 193 1.13 3.99 18.01
C TYR A 193 -0.19 4.25 17.29
N SER A 194 -0.80 3.22 16.73
CA SER A 194 -2.11 3.29 16.10
C SER A 194 -3.08 2.52 16.98
N ASP A 195 -4.21 3.13 17.33
CA ASP A 195 -5.24 2.45 18.10
C ASP A 195 -6.11 1.61 17.16
N ILE A 196 -5.69 0.36 16.94
CA ILE A 196 -6.40 -0.59 16.06
C ILE A 196 -7.83 -0.84 16.53
N ASN A 197 -8.10 -0.68 17.83
CA ASN A 197 -9.42 -0.93 18.41
C ASN A 197 -10.32 0.31 18.43
N ASP A 198 -9.83 1.46 17.93
CA ASP A 198 -10.62 2.69 17.84
C ASP A 198 -11.78 2.50 16.84
N LYS A 199 -12.99 2.42 17.40
CA LYS A 199 -14.22 2.21 16.62
C LYS A 199 -14.65 3.44 15.81
N LEU A 200 -14.15 4.63 16.16
CA LEU A 200 -14.51 5.92 15.55
C LEU A 200 -13.53 6.31 14.46
N ARG A 201 -12.25 5.94 14.60
CA ARG A 201 -11.18 6.31 13.67
C ARG A 201 -10.53 5.06 13.08
N PRO A 202 -11.09 4.49 11.99
CA PRO A 202 -10.57 3.28 11.40
C PRO A 202 -9.11 3.43 10.96
N VAL A 203 -8.36 2.33 11.02
CA VAL A 203 -6.96 2.29 10.56
C VAL A 203 -6.90 2.02 9.06
N VAL A 204 -6.12 2.82 8.35
CA VAL A 204 -5.80 2.66 6.93
C VAL A 204 -4.36 2.20 6.82
N PHE A 205 -4.17 0.93 6.44
CA PHE A 205 -2.87 0.36 6.13
C PHE A 205 -2.53 0.64 4.66
N ILE A 206 -1.46 1.38 4.43
CA ILE A 206 -0.92 1.66 3.09
C ILE A 206 0.46 1.02 3.00
N ILE A 207 0.65 0.09 2.07
CA ILE A 207 1.89 -0.68 1.96
C ILE A 207 2.40 -0.61 0.52
N ASP A 208 3.60 -0.08 0.34
CA ASP A 208 4.17 0.22 -0.97
C ASP A 208 5.27 -0.78 -1.37
N GLN A 209 5.00 -1.70 -2.28
CA GLN A 209 5.94 -2.72 -2.76
C GLN A 209 6.52 -3.59 -1.62
N PRO A 210 5.67 -4.34 -0.89
CA PRO A 210 6.11 -5.19 0.22
C PRO A 210 7.02 -6.34 -0.20
N GLU A 211 7.02 -6.71 -1.48
CA GLU A 211 7.91 -7.72 -2.05
C GLU A 211 9.39 -7.29 -2.08
N LEU A 212 9.66 -5.99 -1.94
CA LEU A 212 11.03 -5.50 -1.94
C LEU A 212 11.79 -6.00 -0.71
N TYR A 213 13.02 -6.45 -0.95
CA TYR A 213 14.01 -6.86 0.05
C TYR A 213 13.69 -8.17 0.81
N GLY A 214 12.54 -8.79 0.55
CA GLY A 214 12.11 -10.04 1.18
C GLY A 214 12.11 -11.24 0.22
N THR A 215 12.03 -12.44 0.77
CA THR A 215 11.67 -13.64 -0.01
C THR A 215 10.15 -13.76 -0.14
N ILE A 216 9.66 -14.65 -1.01
CA ILE A 216 8.22 -14.98 -1.08
C ILE A 216 7.70 -15.41 0.30
N ASN A 217 8.46 -16.21 1.06
CA ASN A 217 8.06 -16.64 2.41
C ASN A 217 7.97 -15.46 3.39
N SER A 218 8.93 -14.53 3.33
CA SER A 218 8.92 -13.32 4.15
C SER A 218 7.72 -12.42 3.81
N LEU A 219 7.42 -12.29 2.51
CA LEU A 219 6.22 -11.60 2.04
C LEU A 219 4.94 -12.27 2.57
N TRP A 220 4.91 -13.61 2.62
CA TRP A 220 3.78 -14.33 3.22
C TRP A 220 3.58 -14.01 4.69
N GLN A 221 4.67 -13.98 5.46
CA GLN A 221 4.62 -13.62 6.88
C GLN A 221 4.10 -12.20 7.07
N LEU A 222 4.68 -11.23 6.36
CA LEU A 222 4.25 -9.82 6.44
C LEU A 222 2.74 -9.67 6.17
N ILE A 223 2.22 -10.27 5.11
CA ILE A 223 0.80 -10.18 4.77
C ILE A 223 -0.08 -10.86 5.82
N ASN A 224 0.32 -12.01 6.36
CA ASN A 224 -0.42 -12.67 7.43
C ASN A 224 -0.43 -11.83 8.71
N ASP A 225 0.70 -11.22 9.06
CA ASP A 225 0.80 -10.32 10.21
C ASP A 225 -0.16 -9.12 10.03
N ILE A 226 -0.21 -8.53 8.84
CA ILE A 226 -1.16 -7.45 8.52
C ILE A 226 -2.61 -7.94 8.61
N LYS A 227 -2.93 -9.11 8.07
CA LYS A 227 -4.28 -9.71 8.17
C LYS A 227 -4.73 -9.88 9.62
N ASN A 228 -3.81 -10.27 10.51
CA ASN A 228 -4.10 -10.42 11.94
C ASN A 228 -4.33 -9.08 12.66
N LEU A 229 -3.87 -7.96 12.09
CA LEU A 229 -4.06 -6.60 12.63
C LEU A 229 -5.31 -5.90 12.09
N ILE A 230 -5.85 -6.35 10.97
CA ILE A 230 -7.01 -5.75 10.30
C ILE A 230 -8.30 -6.13 11.03
N ASN A 231 -9.17 -5.15 11.26
CA ASN A 231 -10.55 -5.38 11.67
C ASN A 231 -11.53 -5.06 10.51
N GLU A 232 -12.82 -5.35 10.69
CA GLU A 232 -13.85 -5.16 9.64
C GLU A 232 -13.93 -3.72 9.09
N LYS A 233 -13.52 -2.71 9.87
CA LYS A 233 -13.53 -1.31 9.45
C LYS A 233 -12.20 -0.84 8.85
N SER A 234 -11.13 -1.61 9.03
CA SER A 234 -9.80 -1.26 8.53
C SER A 234 -9.77 -1.23 7.00
N ILE A 235 -9.05 -0.26 6.45
CA ILE A 235 -8.82 -0.16 5.00
C ILE A 235 -7.41 -0.66 4.71
N THR A 236 -7.26 -1.51 3.70
CA THR A 236 -5.96 -2.05 3.28
C THR A 236 -5.68 -1.68 1.83
N ILE A 237 -4.61 -0.93 1.63
CA ILE A 237 -4.15 -0.47 0.32
C ILE A 237 -2.75 -1.00 0.11
N LEU A 238 -2.58 -1.82 -0.93
CA LEU A 238 -1.31 -2.42 -1.27
C LEU A 238 -0.92 -2.06 -2.70
N ALA A 239 0.28 -1.51 -2.88
CA ALA A 239 0.87 -1.36 -4.20
C ALA A 239 1.95 -2.43 -4.39
N SER A 240 2.00 -3.10 -5.55
CA SER A 240 3.00 -4.13 -5.80
C SER A 240 3.27 -4.34 -7.29
N ASN A 241 4.35 -5.05 -7.60
CA ASN A 241 4.64 -5.68 -8.87
C ASN A 241 4.60 -7.21 -8.79
N CYS A 242 4.47 -7.78 -7.59
CA CYS A 242 4.54 -9.20 -7.37
C CYS A 242 3.20 -9.86 -7.71
N PRO A 243 3.11 -10.70 -8.76
CA PRO A 243 1.86 -11.38 -9.12
C PRO A 243 1.38 -12.32 -8.01
N ILE A 244 2.30 -12.85 -7.21
CA ILE A 244 1.95 -13.76 -6.12
C ILE A 244 1.05 -13.05 -5.11
N LEU A 245 1.17 -11.72 -4.91
CA LEU A 245 0.31 -10.96 -3.99
C LEU A 245 -1.18 -10.97 -4.36
N TYR A 246 -1.54 -11.21 -5.62
CA TYR A 246 -2.93 -11.43 -6.01
C TYR A 246 -3.53 -12.65 -5.30
N ASN A 247 -2.74 -13.72 -5.15
CA ASN A 247 -3.20 -14.96 -4.55
C ASN A 247 -3.56 -14.80 -3.07
N PHE A 248 -3.13 -13.70 -2.44
CA PHE A 248 -3.37 -13.43 -1.03
C PHE A 248 -4.69 -12.74 -0.74
N PHE A 249 -5.17 -11.96 -1.69
CA PHE A 249 -6.47 -11.28 -1.63
C PHE A 249 -7.49 -11.98 -2.53
N ILE A 250 -7.16 -13.17 -3.05
CA ILE A 250 -7.82 -13.79 -4.19
C ILE A 250 -9.31 -14.04 -3.98
N ASP A 251 -9.68 -14.43 -2.75
CA ASP A 251 -11.06 -14.72 -2.38
C ASP A 251 -11.94 -13.45 -2.43
N GLU A 252 -11.34 -12.29 -2.17
CA GLU A 252 -12.02 -11.01 -1.94
C GLU A 252 -11.75 -9.94 -3.02
N LEU A 253 -10.86 -10.22 -3.98
CA LEU A 253 -10.54 -9.30 -5.08
C LEU A 253 -11.66 -9.31 -6.13
N GLU A 254 -12.45 -8.24 -6.14
CA GLU A 254 -13.43 -7.92 -7.20
C GLU A 254 -12.92 -6.89 -8.20
N GLN A 255 -11.88 -6.14 -7.82
CA GLN A 255 -11.26 -5.12 -8.65
C GLN A 255 -9.74 -5.19 -8.53
N VAL A 256 -9.09 -4.91 -9.65
CA VAL A 256 -7.64 -4.72 -9.71
C VAL A 256 -7.39 -3.38 -10.36
N VAL A 257 -6.58 -2.55 -9.70
CA VAL A 257 -6.22 -1.24 -10.23
C VAL A 257 -4.81 -1.31 -10.81
N PHE A 258 -4.67 -0.85 -12.04
CA PHE A 258 -3.40 -0.74 -12.74
C PHE A 258 -3.05 0.71 -12.99
N LEU A 259 -1.76 1.04 -12.87
CA LEU A 259 -1.26 2.37 -13.19
C LEU A 259 -0.44 2.33 -14.49
N LYS A 260 -1.02 2.82 -15.59
CA LYS A 260 -0.38 2.89 -16.92
C LYS A 260 -0.30 4.34 -17.38
N ASN A 261 0.89 4.83 -17.73
CA ASN A 261 1.10 6.22 -18.18
C ASN A 261 0.48 7.29 -17.26
N ASN A 262 0.61 7.12 -15.94
CA ASN A 262 0.01 7.97 -14.90
C ASN A 262 -1.53 8.02 -14.90
N LYS A 263 -2.19 7.17 -15.70
CA LYS A 263 -3.62 6.97 -15.66
C LYS A 263 -3.95 5.72 -14.86
N ILE A 264 -5.03 5.81 -14.11
CA ILE A 264 -5.60 4.71 -13.34
C ILE A 264 -6.52 3.95 -14.28
N ASN A 265 -6.22 2.67 -14.51
CA ASN A 265 -7.09 1.73 -15.20
C ASN A 265 -7.58 0.73 -14.18
N SER A 266 -8.88 0.72 -13.91
CA SER A 266 -9.49 -0.28 -13.04
C SER A 266 -10.11 -1.39 -13.86
N PHE A 267 -9.79 -2.62 -13.50
CA PHE A 267 -10.50 -3.79 -13.98
C PHE A 267 -11.52 -4.22 -12.92
N GLU A 268 -12.79 -4.14 -13.25
CA GLU A 268 -13.90 -4.59 -12.40
C GLU A 268 -14.50 -5.89 -12.95
N PHE A 269 -15.28 -6.60 -12.12
CA PHE A 269 -16.10 -7.75 -12.52
C PHE A 269 -15.32 -9.02 -12.94
N ILE A 270 -14.22 -9.34 -12.23
CA ILE A 270 -13.47 -10.60 -12.45
C ILE A 270 -14.43 -11.81 -12.46
N LYS A 271 -15.38 -11.87 -11.52
CA LYS A 271 -16.39 -12.94 -11.45
C LYS A 271 -17.20 -13.10 -12.74
N SER A 272 -17.60 -11.99 -13.38
CA SER A 272 -18.36 -12.04 -14.62
C SER A 272 -17.53 -12.64 -15.77
N ILE A 273 -16.25 -12.30 -15.84
CA ILE A 273 -15.33 -12.84 -16.85
C ILE A 273 -15.05 -14.32 -16.61
N VAL A 274 -14.93 -14.74 -15.35
CA VAL A 274 -14.80 -16.16 -14.99
C VAL A 274 -16.08 -16.91 -15.37
N ALA A 275 -17.26 -16.42 -14.99
CA ALA A 275 -18.53 -17.04 -15.35
C ALA A 275 -18.71 -17.17 -16.88
N LYS A 276 -18.34 -16.13 -17.63
CA LYS A 276 -18.35 -16.16 -19.11
C LYS A 276 -17.32 -17.16 -19.66
N THR A 277 -16.13 -17.25 -19.05
CA THR A 277 -15.10 -18.20 -19.43
C THR A 277 -15.58 -19.64 -19.25
N ILE A 278 -16.15 -19.96 -18.07
CA ILE A 278 -16.75 -21.28 -17.78
C ILE A 278 -17.84 -21.58 -18.80
N SER A 279 -18.73 -20.63 -19.06
CA SER A 279 -19.82 -20.79 -20.02
C SER A 279 -19.33 -21.09 -21.43
N ILE A 280 -18.26 -20.42 -21.88
CA ILE A 280 -17.68 -20.66 -23.21
C ILE A 280 -17.08 -22.06 -23.29
N TYR A 281 -16.27 -22.49 -22.31
CA TYR A 281 -15.69 -23.83 -22.34
C TYR A 281 -16.75 -24.93 -22.25
N ALA A 282 -17.72 -24.78 -21.36
CA ALA A 282 -18.83 -25.72 -21.23
C ALA A 282 -19.67 -25.79 -22.51
N PHE A 283 -19.87 -24.67 -23.21
CA PHE A 283 -20.58 -24.64 -24.49
C PHE A 283 -19.81 -25.37 -25.59
N LEU A 284 -18.49 -25.20 -25.67
CA LEU A 284 -17.64 -25.89 -26.65
C LEU A 284 -17.75 -27.42 -26.52
N ASP A 285 -17.75 -27.90 -25.28
CA ASP A 285 -17.86 -29.31 -24.92
C ASP A 285 -19.29 -29.86 -25.02
N SER A 286 -20.29 -28.98 -25.20
CA SER A 286 -21.69 -29.37 -25.33
C SER A 286 -22.10 -29.65 -26.79
N ASP A 287 -23.18 -30.42 -26.93
CA ASP A 287 -23.87 -30.64 -28.21
C ASP A 287 -24.77 -29.44 -28.61
N SER A 288 -24.85 -28.40 -27.77
CA SER A 288 -25.69 -27.23 -28.04
C SER A 288 -25.13 -26.41 -29.20
N CYS A 289 -26.02 -25.89 -30.04
CA CYS A 289 -25.65 -25.02 -31.16
C CYS A 289 -25.94 -23.52 -30.88
N GLU A 290 -26.74 -23.22 -29.85
CA GLU A 290 -27.15 -21.85 -29.51
C GLU A 290 -26.62 -21.45 -28.13
N TYR A 291 -25.64 -20.54 -28.11
CA TYR A 291 -24.97 -20.12 -26.88
C TYR A 291 -25.94 -19.47 -25.88
N GLU A 292 -26.89 -18.66 -26.34
CA GLU A 292 -27.84 -17.97 -25.46
C GLU A 292 -28.82 -18.93 -24.76
N VAL A 293 -29.22 -20.00 -25.43
CA VAL A 293 -30.07 -21.05 -24.85
C VAL A 293 -29.27 -21.84 -23.83
N PHE A 294 -28.06 -22.28 -24.21
CA PHE A 294 -27.16 -23.00 -23.31
C PHE A 294 -26.83 -22.21 -22.04
N LEU A 295 -26.60 -20.90 -22.15
CA LEU A 295 -26.31 -20.03 -21.00
C LEU A 295 -27.46 -20.00 -19.98
N LYS A 296 -28.72 -20.01 -20.45
CA LYS A 296 -29.88 -20.07 -19.56
C LYS A 296 -29.90 -21.38 -18.80
N ASP A 297 -29.67 -22.49 -19.48
CA ASP A 297 -29.66 -23.81 -18.84
C ASP A 297 -28.51 -23.94 -17.84
N LEU A 298 -27.32 -23.45 -18.21
CA LEU A 298 -26.14 -23.44 -17.33
C LEU A 298 -26.38 -22.60 -16.07
N SER A 299 -27.13 -21.50 -16.15
CA SER A 299 -27.41 -20.63 -15.00
C SER A 299 -28.18 -21.31 -13.86
N TYR A 300 -28.87 -22.42 -14.13
CA TYR A 300 -29.54 -23.22 -13.09
C TYR A 300 -28.59 -24.17 -12.35
N VAL A 301 -27.39 -24.41 -12.88
CA VAL A 301 -26.43 -25.39 -12.37
C VAL A 301 -25.17 -24.71 -11.85
N LEU A 302 -24.70 -23.66 -12.52
CA LEU A 302 -23.48 -22.94 -12.16
C LEU A 302 -23.70 -22.15 -10.86
N THR A 303 -23.00 -22.54 -9.80
CA THR A 303 -23.09 -21.89 -8.49
C THR A 303 -22.03 -20.80 -8.33
N ASP A 304 -22.24 -19.90 -7.35
CA ASP A 304 -21.23 -18.91 -6.97
C ASP A 304 -19.94 -19.56 -6.46
N GLU A 305 -20.02 -20.74 -5.82
CA GLU A 305 -18.87 -21.49 -5.33
C GLU A 305 -17.99 -21.98 -6.49
N ASP A 306 -18.60 -22.46 -7.58
CA ASP A 306 -17.89 -22.87 -8.79
C ASP A 306 -17.14 -21.69 -9.43
N ILE A 307 -17.80 -20.53 -9.49
CA ILE A 307 -17.21 -19.30 -10.03
C ILE A 307 -16.02 -18.86 -9.16
N VAL A 308 -16.12 -18.92 -7.84
CA VAL A 308 -15.02 -18.56 -6.92
C VAL A 308 -13.85 -19.53 -7.06
N PHE A 309 -14.13 -20.84 -7.17
CA PHE A 309 -13.10 -21.86 -7.36
C PHE A 309 -12.30 -21.64 -8.66
N GLU A 310 -12.99 -21.50 -9.80
CA GLU A 310 -12.34 -21.26 -11.09
C GLU A 310 -11.68 -19.88 -11.16
N LYS A 311 -12.25 -18.85 -10.53
CA LYS A 311 -11.63 -17.52 -10.39
C LYS A 311 -10.23 -17.65 -9.80
N ASN A 312 -10.13 -18.37 -8.69
CA ASN A 312 -8.87 -18.52 -7.96
C ASN A 312 -7.84 -19.28 -8.81
N LYS A 313 -8.26 -20.32 -9.53
CA LYS A 313 -7.41 -21.08 -10.46
C LYS A 313 -6.91 -20.20 -11.62
N TYR A 314 -7.80 -19.46 -12.29
CA TYR A 314 -7.44 -18.61 -13.42
C TYR A 314 -6.51 -17.47 -13.03
N LEU A 315 -6.81 -16.75 -11.95
CA LEU A 315 -5.96 -15.66 -11.47
C LEU A 315 -4.56 -16.19 -11.10
N LYS A 316 -4.48 -17.29 -10.35
CA LYS A 316 -3.20 -17.88 -9.94
C LYS A 316 -2.31 -18.25 -11.12
N ASN A 317 -2.89 -18.79 -12.19
CA ASN A 317 -2.15 -19.26 -13.36
C ASN A 317 -1.78 -18.14 -14.34
N ASN A 318 -2.57 -17.05 -14.38
CA ASN A 318 -2.47 -16.07 -15.47
C ASN A 318 -2.05 -14.67 -15.04
N MET A 319 -2.11 -14.30 -13.76
CA MET A 319 -1.84 -12.92 -13.34
C MET A 319 -0.43 -12.43 -13.69
N PHE A 320 0.58 -13.30 -13.65
CA PHE A 320 1.93 -12.95 -14.11
C PHE A 320 1.93 -12.49 -15.57
N PHE A 321 1.28 -13.25 -16.46
CA PHE A 321 1.21 -12.93 -17.88
C PHE A 321 0.38 -11.67 -18.15
N ILE A 322 -0.73 -11.51 -17.43
CA ILE A 322 -1.60 -10.33 -17.53
C ILE A 322 -0.84 -9.05 -17.12
N LEU A 323 -0.05 -9.10 -16.05
CA LEU A 323 0.77 -7.97 -15.61
C LEU A 323 1.80 -7.56 -16.65
N HIS A 324 2.43 -8.51 -17.33
CA HIS A 324 3.36 -8.19 -18.41
C HIS A 324 2.64 -7.65 -19.65
N ALA A 325 1.48 -8.20 -19.97
CA ALA A 325 0.69 -7.80 -21.14
C ALA A 325 0.10 -6.39 -21.00
N ILE A 326 -0.23 -5.92 -19.79
CA ILE A 326 -0.93 -4.64 -19.62
C ILE A 326 -0.15 -3.42 -20.10
N ASN A 327 1.18 -3.52 -20.14
CA ASN A 327 2.04 -2.44 -20.61
C ASN A 327 2.10 -2.36 -22.14
N CYS A 328 1.66 -3.40 -22.84
CA CYS A 328 1.58 -3.42 -24.29
C CYS A 328 0.42 -2.53 -24.79
N LYS A 329 0.61 -1.91 -25.96
CA LYS A 329 -0.50 -1.31 -26.72
C LYS A 329 -1.21 -2.35 -27.59
N LYS A 330 -0.41 -3.28 -28.11
CA LYS A 330 -0.80 -4.32 -29.04
C LYS A 330 -0.10 -5.62 -28.65
N LEU A 331 -0.84 -6.73 -28.66
CA LEU A 331 -0.37 -8.04 -28.23
C LEU A 331 -0.85 -9.12 -29.21
N PHE A 332 0.04 -10.02 -29.60
CA PHE A 332 -0.32 -11.21 -30.36
C PHE A 332 -0.63 -12.35 -29.39
N LEU A 333 -1.78 -13.03 -29.56
CA LEU A 333 -2.16 -14.20 -28.79
C LEU A 333 -2.05 -15.46 -29.65
N LYS A 334 -1.49 -16.51 -29.05
CA LYS A 334 -1.23 -17.80 -29.69
C LYS A 334 -1.61 -18.95 -28.77
N ILE A 335 -2.09 -20.06 -29.33
CA ILE A 335 -2.27 -21.31 -28.58
C ILE A 335 -0.94 -22.06 -28.52
N SER A 336 -0.58 -22.53 -27.34
CA SER A 336 0.62 -23.34 -27.09
C SER A 336 0.34 -24.41 -26.02
N ALA A 337 1.27 -25.33 -25.84
CA ALA A 337 1.19 -26.31 -24.75
C ALA A 337 1.54 -25.70 -23.37
N ILE A 338 2.27 -24.59 -23.35
CA ILE A 338 2.78 -23.94 -22.14
C ILE A 338 2.58 -22.43 -22.22
N ASN A 339 2.19 -21.81 -21.10
CA ASN A 339 2.01 -20.36 -21.06
C ASN A 339 3.40 -19.69 -21.06
N LEU A 340 3.69 -18.83 -22.03
CA LEU A 340 4.96 -18.11 -22.13
C LEU A 340 4.84 -16.75 -22.81
N PHE A 341 5.72 -15.84 -22.41
CA PHE A 341 5.86 -14.52 -23.04
C PHE A 341 7.04 -14.57 -24.01
N ASN A 342 6.81 -14.15 -25.25
CA ASN A 342 7.83 -14.16 -26.30
C ASN A 342 7.78 -12.87 -27.12
N ILE A 343 8.83 -12.62 -27.90
CA ILE A 343 8.85 -11.55 -28.90
C ILE A 343 8.89 -12.22 -30.27
N THR A 344 7.87 -12.00 -31.08
CA THR A 344 7.77 -12.53 -32.45
C THR A 344 7.60 -11.36 -33.41
N ASN A 345 8.51 -11.23 -34.38
CA ASN A 345 8.47 -10.16 -35.40
C ASN A 345 8.31 -8.75 -34.79
N ASP A 346 9.12 -8.43 -33.78
CA ASP A 346 9.07 -7.17 -33.02
C ASP A 346 7.73 -6.87 -32.31
N MET A 347 6.83 -7.85 -32.24
CA MET A 347 5.59 -7.78 -31.47
C MET A 347 5.66 -8.70 -30.25
N PHE A 348 5.12 -8.22 -29.14
CA PHE A 348 4.94 -9.05 -27.96
C PHE A 348 3.89 -10.13 -28.24
N CYS A 349 4.28 -11.37 -28.02
CA CYS A 349 3.46 -12.55 -28.17
C CYS A 349 3.23 -13.19 -26.81
N LEU A 350 1.97 -13.44 -26.48
CA LEU A 350 1.58 -14.22 -25.33
C LEU A 350 1.02 -15.55 -25.82
N GLU A 351 1.81 -16.60 -25.62
CA GLU A 351 1.44 -17.97 -25.93
C GLU A 351 0.73 -18.57 -24.71
N LEU A 352 -0.46 -19.12 -24.90
CA LEU A 352 -1.32 -19.62 -23.83
C LEU A 352 -1.86 -21.00 -24.16
N SER A 353 -1.98 -21.82 -23.12
CA SER A 353 -2.73 -23.07 -23.17
C SER A 353 -4.20 -22.82 -23.48
N LYS A 354 -4.81 -23.82 -24.13
CA LYS A 354 -6.22 -23.82 -24.51
C LYS A 354 -7.16 -23.54 -23.35
N GLU A 355 -6.82 -23.98 -22.15
CA GLU A 355 -7.62 -23.81 -20.93
C GLU A 355 -7.63 -22.36 -20.42
N ASN A 356 -6.59 -21.57 -20.73
CA ASN A 356 -6.40 -20.23 -20.18
C ASN A 356 -6.72 -19.11 -21.17
N ILE A 357 -6.73 -19.42 -22.47
CA ILE A 357 -6.76 -18.39 -23.51
C ILE A 357 -8.04 -17.56 -23.52
N ILE A 358 -9.22 -18.14 -23.23
CA ILE A 358 -10.48 -17.39 -23.18
C ILE A 358 -10.48 -16.41 -22.00
N PHE A 359 -10.04 -16.87 -20.83
CA PHE A 359 -9.93 -16.03 -19.64
C PHE A 359 -9.02 -14.82 -19.92
N VAL A 360 -7.81 -15.07 -20.42
CA VAL A 360 -6.84 -14.00 -20.69
C VAL A 360 -7.31 -13.09 -21.82
N TYR A 361 -7.91 -13.62 -22.89
CA TYR A 361 -8.49 -12.82 -23.96
C TYR A 361 -9.55 -11.85 -23.44
N LEU A 362 -10.53 -12.36 -22.69
CA LEU A 362 -11.59 -11.54 -22.11
C LEU A 362 -11.03 -10.52 -21.12
N PHE A 363 -10.02 -10.91 -20.32
CA PHE A 363 -9.38 -10.01 -19.37
C PHE A 363 -8.68 -8.85 -20.09
N LEU A 364 -7.83 -9.14 -21.08
CA LEU A 364 -7.06 -8.13 -21.80
C LEU A 364 -7.94 -7.25 -22.71
N LYS A 365 -9.04 -7.78 -23.26
CA LYS A 365 -10.01 -7.02 -24.06
C LYS A 365 -10.66 -5.89 -23.24
N ASN A 366 -10.93 -6.12 -21.95
CA ASN A 366 -11.47 -5.10 -21.04
C ASN A 366 -10.45 -4.02 -20.64
N LEU A 367 -9.16 -4.19 -21.00
CA LEU A 367 -8.10 -3.23 -20.72
C LEU A 367 -7.73 -2.38 -21.96
N ASP A 368 -8.58 -2.39 -22.99
CA ASP A 368 -8.38 -1.68 -24.26
C ASP A 368 -7.03 -1.99 -24.93
N ILE A 369 -6.54 -3.22 -24.77
CA ILE A 369 -5.34 -3.71 -25.45
C ILE A 369 -5.76 -4.24 -26.82
N GLU A 370 -5.07 -3.81 -27.88
CA GLU A 370 -5.31 -4.35 -29.23
C GLU A 370 -4.79 -5.79 -29.31
N LEU A 371 -5.69 -6.76 -29.43
CA LEU A 371 -5.35 -8.18 -29.50
C LEU A 371 -5.39 -8.68 -30.94
N ILE A 372 -4.27 -9.22 -31.42
CA ILE A 372 -4.21 -9.99 -32.67
C ILE A 372 -4.23 -11.47 -32.31
N LEU A 373 -5.10 -12.25 -32.96
CA LEU A 373 -5.24 -13.68 -32.71
C LEU A 373 -4.61 -14.49 -33.84
N GLU A 374 -3.87 -15.54 -33.48
CA GLU A 374 -3.48 -16.58 -34.43
C GLU A 374 -4.72 -17.28 -35.02
N ASN A 375 -4.67 -17.66 -36.30
CA ASN A 375 -5.80 -18.31 -36.98
C ASN A 375 -6.25 -19.60 -36.26
N ASP A 376 -5.31 -20.33 -35.66
CA ASP A 376 -5.58 -21.57 -34.93
C ASP A 376 -6.52 -21.33 -33.72
N ILE A 377 -6.54 -20.13 -33.14
CA ILE A 377 -7.51 -19.75 -32.10
C ILE A 377 -8.92 -19.74 -32.69
N LYS A 378 -9.10 -19.07 -33.83
CA LYS A 378 -10.41 -18.96 -34.49
C LYS A 378 -10.91 -20.33 -34.97
N ILE A 379 -10.00 -21.18 -35.43
CA ILE A 379 -10.31 -22.55 -35.84
C ILE A 379 -10.70 -23.40 -34.62
N PHE A 380 -9.94 -23.31 -33.52
CA PHE A 380 -10.21 -24.10 -32.32
C PHE A 380 -11.52 -23.70 -31.62
N PHE A 381 -11.88 -22.41 -31.69
CA PHE A 381 -13.09 -21.86 -31.09
C PHE A 381 -14.14 -21.51 -32.16
N ASP A 382 -14.31 -22.37 -33.17
CA ASP A 382 -15.18 -22.11 -34.32
C ASP A 382 -16.66 -21.88 -33.94
N LYS A 383 -17.20 -22.69 -33.01
CA LYS A 383 -18.52 -22.51 -32.39
C LYS A 383 -18.68 -21.15 -31.69
N CYS A 384 -17.56 -20.54 -31.31
CA CYS A 384 -17.47 -19.26 -30.61
C CYS A 384 -16.82 -18.17 -31.46
N ASN A 385 -16.80 -18.28 -32.79
CA ASN A 385 -16.17 -17.29 -33.67
C ASN A 385 -16.69 -15.86 -33.47
N TRP A 386 -17.97 -15.73 -33.08
CA TRP A 386 -18.60 -14.45 -32.72
C TRP A 386 -17.89 -13.72 -31.56
N LEU A 387 -17.11 -14.43 -30.74
CA LEU A 387 -16.39 -13.85 -29.61
C LEU A 387 -15.22 -12.95 -30.05
N PHE A 388 -14.63 -13.28 -31.21
CA PHE A 388 -13.38 -12.71 -31.71
C PHE A 388 -13.56 -11.69 -32.83
N ASN A 389 -14.79 -11.53 -33.32
CA ASN A 389 -15.21 -10.46 -34.22
C ASN A 389 -15.73 -9.27 -33.40
#